data_AF-A0A1V9YL87-F1
#
_entry.id   AF-A0A1V9YL87-F1
#
_cell.length_a   1.000
_cell.length_b   1.000
_cell.length_c   1.000
_cell.angle_alpha   90.00
_cell.angle_beta   90.00
_cell.angle_gamma   90.00
#
_symmetry.space_group_name_H-M   'P 1'
#
loop_
_entity.id
_entity.type
_entity.pdbx_description
1 polymer ?
#
loop_
_entity_poly.entity_id
_entity_poly.type
_entity_poly.pdbx_seq_one_letter_code
_entity_poly.pdbx_strand_id
1 'polypeptide(L)'
;MSGFFRIQWGPRMYIFDTKLWILFRNDAGSSVAIKSATGPTSVGATPPVRANYDLRSTLKLSAGLAYLTMTTVGSLSYIQLSNVTLANDFWWATFNTTGTQTFIANWFNRYLLIDSELPPLRLDSTAFAEMRDYSSSSSRVTFTRPYARQMQYDSGFDLALIIDGLRTMDGC
;
A
#
# COMPACT_ATOMS: atom_id res chain seq x y z
N MET A 1 -2.80 12.22 26.05
CA MET A 1 -2.89 11.01 26.89
C MET A 1 -1.47 10.57 27.23
N SER A 2 -0.97 10.95 28.40
CA SER A 2 0.39 10.64 28.85
C SER A 2 0.35 9.42 29.78
N GLY A 3 0.75 8.26 29.26
CA GLY A 3 0.78 7.00 30.01
C GLY A 3 2.18 6.68 30.49
N PHE A 4 2.35 6.56 31.80
CA PHE A 4 3.51 5.89 32.39
C PHE A 4 3.18 4.42 32.59
N PHE A 5 3.93 3.53 31.96
CA PHE A 5 3.75 2.09 32.14
C PHE A 5 4.75 1.58 33.17
N ARG A 6 4.24 0.95 34.25
CA ARG A 6 5.07 0.32 35.27
C ARG A 6 5.21 -1.15 34.92
N ILE A 7 6.44 -1.60 34.77
CA ILE A 7 6.76 -2.99 34.44
C ILE A 7 7.69 -3.51 35.53
N GLN A 8 7.28 -4.58 36.21
CA GLN A 8 8.10 -5.23 37.22
C GLN A 8 8.78 -6.44 36.58
N TRP A 9 10.12 -6.45 36.57
CA TRP A 9 10.88 -7.58 36.07
C TRP A 9 11.86 -8.07 37.15
N GLY A 10 11.48 -9.17 37.81
CA GLY A 10 12.18 -9.66 39.00
C GLY A 10 12.02 -8.70 40.20
N PRO A 11 13.07 -8.48 41.02
CA PRO A 11 12.99 -7.62 42.20
C PRO A 11 13.07 -6.10 41.88
N ARG A 12 13.07 -5.71 40.60
CA ARG A 12 13.30 -4.32 40.16
C ARG A 12 12.11 -3.78 39.38
N MET A 13 11.79 -2.52 39.66
CA MET A 13 10.68 -1.79 39.03
C MET A 13 11.20 -0.90 37.92
N TYR A 14 10.55 -0.94 36.76
CA TYR A 14 10.87 -0.08 35.63
C TYR A 14 9.66 0.80 35.28
N ILE A 15 9.91 2.06 34.94
CA ILE A 15 8.90 3.01 34.50
C ILE A 15 9.24 3.42 33.08
N PHE A 16 8.31 3.16 32.16
CA PHE A 16 8.42 3.55 30.76
C PHE A 16 7.57 4.81 30.51
N ASP A 17 8.23 5.89 30.10
CA ASP A 17 7.56 7.09 29.61
C ASP A 17 7.28 6.94 28.12
N THR A 18 6.00 6.82 27.76
CA THR A 18 5.58 6.62 26.36
C THR A 18 5.85 7.85 25.48
N LYS A 19 5.92 9.06 26.06
CA LYS A 19 6.11 10.32 25.32
C LYS A 19 7.59 10.60 25.07
N LEU A 20 8.44 10.34 26.05
CA LEU A 20 9.89 10.53 25.94
C LEU A 20 10.61 9.30 25.37
N TRP A 21 9.95 8.13 25.40
CA TRP A 21 10.51 6.84 25.00
C TRP A 21 11.74 6.45 25.83
N ILE A 22 11.73 6.81 27.11
CA ILE A 22 12.81 6.57 28.06
C ILE A 22 12.35 5.57 29.13
N LEU A 23 13.22 4.62 29.45
CA LEU A 23 13.01 3.63 30.50
C LEU A 23 13.84 4.00 31.75
N PHE A 24 13.15 4.27 32.85
CA PHE A 24 13.78 4.55 34.14
C PHE A 24 13.76 3.29 35.01
N ARG A 25 14.87 3.00 35.68
CA ARG A 25 14.96 1.94 36.69
C ARG A 25 14.72 2.55 38.07
N ASN A 26 13.73 2.01 38.78
CA ASN A 26 13.41 2.38 40.15
C ASN A 26 13.90 1.26 41.07
N ASP A 27 15.13 1.39 41.56
CA ASP A 27 15.68 0.53 42.62
C ASP A 27 15.23 1.15 43.96
N ALA A 28 14.42 0.42 44.73
CA ALA A 28 13.72 0.89 45.94
C ALA A 28 14.68 1.46 47.02
N GLY A 29 14.30 2.43 47.86
CA GLY A 29 12.97 2.99 48.08
C GLY A 29 12.96 4.30 48.87
N SER A 30 12.90 5.41 48.15
CA SER A 30 12.41 6.68 48.68
C SER A 30 11.49 7.30 47.63
N SER A 31 10.29 7.72 48.04
CA SER A 31 9.39 8.51 47.21
C SER A 31 10.18 9.59 46.46
N VAL A 32 10.12 9.58 45.13
CA VAL A 32 10.82 10.57 44.28
C VAL A 32 10.23 11.95 44.56
N ALA A 33 10.85 12.68 45.48
CA ALA A 33 10.61 14.10 45.70
C ALA A 33 11.48 14.86 44.70
N ILE A 34 10.86 15.48 43.70
CA ILE A 34 11.53 16.38 42.77
C ILE A 34 11.98 17.61 43.58
N LYS A 35 13.22 17.59 44.05
CA LYS A 35 13.86 18.77 44.65
C LYS A 35 14.72 19.45 43.59
N SER A 36 14.20 20.54 43.04
CA SER A 36 15.03 21.52 42.36
C SER A 36 15.86 22.23 43.44
N ALA A 37 17.16 21.99 43.47
CA ALA A 37 18.05 22.59 44.46
C ALA A 37 19.25 23.26 43.77
N THR A 38 19.27 24.58 43.89
CA THR A 38 20.36 25.47 43.49
C THR A 38 21.47 25.43 44.55
N GLY A 39 22.70 25.09 44.14
CA GLY A 39 23.98 25.29 44.86
C GLY A 39 24.53 24.10 45.68
N PRO A 40 25.82 24.09 46.10
CA PRO A 40 26.98 24.93 45.73
C PRO A 40 28.06 24.13 44.95
N THR A 41 29.03 24.85 44.37
CA THR A 41 30.16 24.33 43.58
C THR A 41 31.02 23.33 44.37
N SER A 42 30.82 22.03 44.15
CA SER A 42 31.73 21.00 44.65
C SER A 42 32.73 20.62 43.55
N VAL A 43 34.00 20.96 43.75
CA VAL A 43 35.13 20.37 43.03
C VAL A 43 35.20 18.89 43.45
N GLY A 44 34.45 18.04 42.76
CA GLY A 44 34.39 16.60 42.99
C GLY A 44 34.82 15.88 41.72
N ALA A 45 35.96 15.22 41.78
CA ALA A 45 36.52 14.44 40.68
C ALA A 45 35.45 13.51 40.07
N THR A 46 35.24 13.63 38.76
CA THR A 46 34.39 12.73 38.00
C THR A 46 35.00 11.32 38.09
N PRO A 47 34.28 10.31 38.64
CA PRO A 47 34.76 8.95 38.54
C PRO A 47 34.82 8.56 37.06
N PRO A 48 35.87 7.85 36.60
CA PRO A 48 35.91 7.37 35.22
C PRO A 48 34.73 6.43 35.03
N VAL A 49 33.79 6.82 34.17
CA VAL A 49 32.70 5.94 33.73
C VAL A 49 33.36 4.78 32.99
N ARG A 50 33.62 3.69 33.71
CA ARG A 50 34.08 2.44 33.09
C ARG A 50 32.91 1.88 32.32
N ALA A 51 32.91 2.14 31.02
CA ALA A 51 31.98 1.51 30.10
C ALA A 51 32.33 0.01 30.01
N ASN A 52 31.79 -0.78 30.94
CA ASN A 52 31.76 -2.23 30.81
C ASN A 52 30.72 -2.55 29.75
N TYR A 53 31.14 -2.52 28.49
CA TYR A 53 30.32 -2.98 27.38
C TYR A 53 30.11 -4.49 27.55
N ASP A 54 28.96 -4.89 28.08
CA ASP A 54 28.56 -6.29 28.07
C ASP A 54 28.36 -6.68 26.61
N LEU A 55 29.10 -7.69 26.12
CA LEU A 55 29.03 -8.18 24.74
C LEU A 55 27.59 -8.56 24.35
N ARG A 56 26.76 -8.95 25.32
CA ARG A 56 25.33 -9.21 25.11
C ARG A 56 24.53 -7.93 24.86
N SER A 57 24.91 -6.82 25.50
CA SER A 57 24.27 -5.52 25.31
C SER A 57 24.63 -4.91 23.95
N THR A 58 25.90 -5.04 23.53
CA THR A 58 26.34 -4.56 22.22
C THR A 58 25.74 -5.39 21.09
N LEU A 59 25.64 -6.72 21.24
CA LEU A 59 24.99 -7.59 20.26
C LEU A 59 23.48 -7.29 20.11
N LYS A 60 22.78 -7.03 21.22
CA LYS A 60 21.36 -6.64 21.18
C LYS A 60 21.16 -5.30 20.47
N LEU A 61 22.02 -4.32 20.76
CA LEU A 61 22.02 -3.02 20.08
C LEU A 61 22.30 -3.16 18.58
N SER A 62 23.31 -3.94 18.20
CA SER A 62 23.63 -4.15 16.79
C SER A 62 22.53 -4.91 16.05
N ALA A 63 21.91 -5.91 16.68
CA ALA A 63 20.79 -6.64 16.09
C ALA A 63 19.56 -5.74 15.89
N GLY A 64 19.24 -4.88 16.87
CA GLY A 64 18.17 -3.90 16.75
C GLY A 64 18.45 -2.86 15.65
N LEU A 65 19.69 -2.36 15.57
CA LEU A 65 20.10 -1.43 14.52
C LEU A 65 20.01 -2.07 13.14
N ALA A 66 20.51 -3.31 12.99
CA ALA A 66 20.43 -4.07 11.74
C ALA A 66 18.98 -4.35 11.34
N TYR A 67 18.11 -4.67 12.29
CA TYR A 67 16.68 -4.85 12.03
C TYR A 67 16.04 -3.56 11.51
N LEU A 68 16.32 -2.42 12.15
CA LEU A 68 15.78 -1.12 11.73
C LEU A 68 16.29 -0.74 10.33
N THR A 69 17.59 -0.89 10.05
CA THR A 69 18.14 -0.56 8.73
C THR A 69 17.58 -1.49 7.66
N MET A 70 17.53 -2.79 7.90
CA MET A 70 16.99 -3.76 6.95
C MET A 70 15.50 -3.54 6.68
N THR A 71 14.71 -3.26 7.71
CA THR A 71 13.27 -2.96 7.57
C THR A 71 13.05 -1.66 6.79
N THR A 72 13.85 -0.63 7.07
CA THR A 72 13.77 0.67 6.36
C THR A 72 14.16 0.52 4.90
N VAL A 73 15.29 -0.13 4.62
CA VAL A 73 15.74 -0.40 3.24
C VAL A 73 14.72 -1.25 2.51
N GLY A 74 14.23 -2.33 3.13
CA GLY A 74 13.19 -3.18 2.55
C GLY A 74 11.91 -2.40 2.22
N SER A 75 11.48 -1.48 3.09
CA SER A 75 10.32 -0.63 2.85
C SER A 75 10.53 0.33 1.67
N LEU A 76 11.71 0.95 1.58
CA LEU A 76 12.05 1.84 0.45
C LEU A 76 12.17 1.07 -0.86
N SER A 77 12.82 -0.10 -0.84
CA SER A 77 12.95 -0.99 -2.00
C SER A 77 11.58 -1.49 -2.47
N TYR A 78 10.66 -1.80 -1.54
CA TYR A 78 9.30 -2.19 -1.88
C TYR A 78 8.54 -1.09 -2.61
N ILE A 79 8.58 0.15 -2.09
CA ILE A 79 7.93 1.31 -2.74
C ILE A 79 8.50 1.55 -4.14
N GLN A 80 9.82 1.42 -4.31
CA GLN A 80 10.46 1.57 -5.62
C GLN A 80 10.00 0.49 -6.60
N LEU A 81 9.94 -0.77 -6.16
CA LEU A 81 9.49 -1.87 -7.00
C LEU A 81 8.00 -1.75 -7.34
N SER A 82 7.18 -1.36 -6.36
CA SER A 82 5.74 -1.19 -6.52
C SER A 82 5.37 0.03 -7.36
N ASN A 83 6.29 0.95 -7.63
CA ASN A 83 6.03 2.12 -8.47
C ASN A 83 5.51 1.72 -9.86
N VAL A 84 6.04 0.65 -10.46
CA VAL A 84 5.63 0.22 -11.81
C VAL A 84 4.21 -0.35 -11.81
N THR A 85 3.81 -1.08 -10.76
CA THR A 85 2.48 -1.67 -10.63
C THR A 85 1.45 -0.65 -10.16
N LEU A 86 1.81 0.25 -9.24
CA LEU A 86 0.94 1.31 -8.71
C LEU A 86 1.02 2.61 -9.53
N ALA A 87 1.69 2.61 -10.68
CA ALA A 87 1.71 3.77 -11.58
C ALA A 87 0.32 4.13 -12.13
N ASN A 88 -0.64 3.22 -12.06
CA ASN A 88 -2.02 3.40 -12.51
C ASN A 88 -3.02 2.76 -11.53
N ASP A 89 -4.26 3.25 -11.59
CA ASP A 89 -5.38 2.75 -10.76
C ASP A 89 -5.83 1.33 -11.14
N PHE A 90 -5.33 0.78 -12.26
CA PHE A 90 -5.61 -0.59 -12.69
C PHE A 90 -4.69 -1.64 -12.05
N TRP A 91 -3.67 -1.21 -11.29
CA TRP A 91 -2.60 -2.06 -10.76
C TRP A 91 -1.90 -2.93 -11.80
N TRP A 92 -1.91 -2.49 -13.05
CA TRP A 92 -1.32 -3.22 -14.16
C TRP A 92 0.06 -2.64 -14.47
N ALA A 93 1.10 -3.42 -14.16
CA ALA A 93 2.48 -3.04 -14.46
C ALA A 93 2.64 -2.60 -15.92
N THR A 94 3.34 -1.47 -16.14
CA THR A 94 3.68 -0.94 -17.48
C THR A 94 2.48 -0.64 -18.39
N PHE A 95 1.28 -0.44 -17.82
CA PHE A 95 0.09 -0.07 -18.58
C PHE A 95 0.28 1.27 -19.28
N ASN A 96 -0.03 1.31 -20.58
CA ASN A 96 -0.01 2.52 -21.37
C ASN A 96 -1.40 2.82 -21.96
N THR A 97 -1.90 4.03 -21.71
CA THR A 97 -3.14 4.57 -22.28
C THR A 97 -3.10 4.62 -23.82
N THR A 98 -1.94 4.88 -24.44
CA THR A 98 -1.86 5.02 -25.90
C THR A 98 -1.87 3.69 -26.64
N GLY A 99 -1.50 2.59 -25.99
CA GLY A 99 -1.32 1.28 -26.64
C GLY A 99 -2.09 0.15 -25.96
N THR A 100 -1.84 -0.08 -24.67
CA THR A 100 -2.50 -1.14 -23.90
C THR A 100 -4.01 -0.89 -23.80
N GLN A 101 -4.42 0.34 -23.44
CA GLN A 101 -5.84 0.67 -23.32
C GLN A 101 -6.59 0.55 -24.65
N THR A 102 -5.97 1.01 -25.73
CA THR A 102 -6.59 0.96 -27.07
C THR A 102 -6.63 -0.46 -27.62
N PHE A 103 -5.63 -1.29 -27.33
CA PHE A 103 -5.66 -2.72 -27.63
C PHE A 103 -6.86 -3.40 -26.94
N ILE A 104 -7.03 -3.17 -25.64
CA ILE A 104 -8.16 -3.75 -24.89
C ILE A 104 -9.49 -3.26 -25.46
N ALA A 105 -9.62 -1.96 -25.73
CA ALA A 105 -10.84 -1.39 -26.30
C ALA A 105 -11.18 -2.00 -27.67
N ASN A 106 -10.18 -2.18 -28.54
CA ASN A 106 -10.37 -2.82 -29.84
C ASN A 106 -10.70 -4.31 -29.72
N TRP A 107 -10.06 -5.00 -28.78
CA TRP A 107 -10.36 -6.40 -28.47
C TRP A 107 -11.83 -6.53 -28.05
N PHE A 108 -12.30 -5.74 -27.09
CA PHE A 108 -13.70 -5.74 -26.67
C PHE A 108 -14.65 -5.40 -27.82
N ASN A 109 -14.40 -4.33 -28.57
CA ASN A 109 -15.25 -3.93 -29.70
C ASN A 109 -15.35 -5.01 -30.78
N ARG A 110 -14.30 -5.81 -30.97
CA ARG A 110 -14.30 -6.93 -31.91
C ARG A 110 -15.12 -8.11 -31.38
N TYR A 111 -14.90 -8.51 -30.13
CA TYR A 111 -15.55 -9.69 -29.58
C TYR A 111 -17.01 -9.46 -29.23
N LEU A 112 -17.39 -8.26 -28.77
CA LEU A 112 -18.80 -7.89 -28.55
C LEU A 112 -19.67 -8.06 -29.81
N LEU A 113 -19.09 -7.91 -31.01
CA LEU A 113 -19.81 -8.11 -32.26
C LEU A 113 -19.95 -9.59 -32.65
N ILE A 114 -19.02 -10.44 -32.19
CA ILE A 114 -18.95 -11.85 -32.56
C ILE A 114 -19.73 -12.71 -31.58
N ASP A 115 -19.47 -12.52 -30.28
CA ASP A 115 -20.03 -13.32 -29.21
C ASP A 115 -20.23 -12.46 -27.96
N SER A 116 -21.45 -12.47 -27.42
CA SER A 116 -21.79 -11.75 -26.20
C SER A 116 -21.29 -12.47 -24.94
N GLU A 117 -21.03 -13.77 -25.02
CA GLU A 117 -20.63 -14.59 -23.87
C GLU A 117 -19.36 -15.37 -24.16
N LEU A 118 -18.25 -14.93 -23.57
CA LEU A 118 -16.98 -15.64 -23.65
C LEU A 118 -16.67 -16.36 -22.32
N PRO A 119 -16.19 -17.61 -22.36
CA PRO A 119 -15.68 -18.28 -21.16
C PRO A 119 -14.43 -17.56 -20.63
N PRO A 120 -14.00 -17.83 -19.38
CA PRO A 120 -12.77 -17.28 -18.84
C PRO A 120 -11.60 -17.51 -19.78
N LEU A 121 -11.00 -16.43 -20.26
CA LEU A 121 -9.92 -16.47 -21.23
C LEU A 121 -8.71 -15.68 -20.76
N ARG A 122 -7.58 -16.03 -21.37
CA ARG A 122 -6.29 -15.40 -21.15
C ARG A 122 -6.01 -14.43 -22.28
N LEU A 123 -6.02 -13.14 -21.97
CA LEU A 123 -5.78 -12.06 -22.96
C LEU A 123 -4.35 -12.12 -23.54
N ASP A 124 -3.43 -12.76 -22.83
CA ASP A 124 -2.05 -13.00 -23.28
C ASP A 124 -1.89 -14.22 -24.21
N SER A 125 -2.99 -14.91 -24.54
CA SER A 125 -2.99 -16.00 -25.52
C SER A 125 -2.72 -15.47 -26.93
N THR A 126 -1.89 -16.20 -27.69
CA THR A 126 -1.59 -15.88 -29.09
C THR A 126 -2.82 -15.93 -30.00
N ALA A 127 -3.90 -16.60 -29.58
CA ALA A 127 -5.18 -16.60 -30.29
C ALA A 127 -5.82 -15.20 -30.38
N PHE A 128 -5.49 -14.31 -29.43
CA PHE A 128 -5.99 -12.93 -29.36
C PHE A 128 -4.95 -11.91 -29.83
N ALA A 129 -3.81 -12.37 -30.34
CA ALA A 129 -2.80 -11.49 -30.89
C ALA A 129 -3.35 -10.77 -32.13
N GLU A 130 -3.03 -9.49 -32.24
CA GLU A 130 -3.44 -8.66 -33.36
C GLU A 130 -2.23 -8.16 -34.14
N MET A 131 -2.34 -8.07 -35.47
CA MET A 131 -1.28 -7.51 -36.33
C MET A 131 -1.19 -5.98 -36.27
N ARG A 132 -2.07 -5.33 -35.51
CA ARG A 132 -2.15 -3.88 -35.42
C ARG A 132 -1.03 -3.35 -34.53
N ASP A 133 -0.40 -2.27 -34.96
CA ASP A 133 0.65 -1.63 -34.17
C ASP A 133 0.04 -0.76 -33.06
N TYR A 134 0.37 -1.12 -31.81
CA TYR A 134 -0.02 -0.40 -30.60
C TYR A 134 1.18 0.28 -29.93
N SER A 135 2.36 0.27 -30.57
CA SER A 135 3.58 0.89 -30.05
C SER A 135 3.68 2.39 -30.35
N SER A 136 2.79 2.93 -31.19
CA SER A 136 2.78 4.33 -31.58
C SER A 136 2.39 5.27 -30.43
N SER A 137 2.80 6.54 -30.55
CA SER A 137 2.42 7.61 -29.60
C SER A 137 0.92 7.93 -29.59
N SER A 138 0.19 7.49 -30.61
CA SER A 138 -1.26 7.56 -30.70
C SER A 138 -1.76 6.36 -31.50
N SER A 139 -2.65 5.57 -30.90
CA SER A 139 -3.38 4.52 -31.59
C SER A 139 -4.88 4.76 -31.50
N ARG A 140 -5.65 4.15 -32.40
CA ARG A 140 -7.07 4.44 -32.57
C ARG A 140 -7.93 3.30 -32.07
N VAL A 141 -8.98 3.65 -31.33
CA VAL A 141 -10.08 2.75 -31.02
C VAL A 141 -11.03 2.72 -32.21
N THR A 142 -11.25 1.53 -32.75
CA THR A 142 -12.19 1.27 -33.85
C THR A 142 -13.45 0.65 -33.28
N PHE A 143 -14.60 1.15 -33.70
CA PHE A 143 -15.90 0.59 -33.35
C PHE A 143 -16.70 0.36 -34.62
N THR A 144 -17.61 -0.62 -34.56
CA THR A 144 -18.40 -1.03 -35.71
C THR A 144 -19.77 -0.36 -35.65
N ARG A 145 -20.10 0.48 -36.64
CA ARG A 145 -21.37 1.24 -36.70
C ARG A 145 -22.65 0.39 -36.52
N PRO A 146 -22.81 -0.80 -37.13
CA PRO A 146 -24.05 -1.57 -36.97
C PRO A 146 -24.23 -2.17 -35.56
N TYR A 147 -23.19 -2.19 -34.72
CA TYR A 147 -23.28 -2.78 -33.38
C TYR A 147 -24.41 -2.18 -32.54
N ALA A 148 -24.60 -0.85 -32.57
CA ALA A 148 -25.68 -0.20 -31.85
C ALA A 148 -27.08 -0.65 -32.32
N ARG A 149 -27.25 -0.91 -33.62
CA ARG A 149 -28.51 -1.43 -34.17
C ARG A 149 -28.72 -2.90 -33.81
N GLN A 150 -27.65 -3.68 -33.81
CA GLN A 150 -27.71 -5.09 -33.39
C GLN A 150 -28.13 -5.19 -31.92
N MET A 151 -27.54 -4.38 -31.03
CA MET A 151 -27.94 -4.33 -29.62
C MET A 151 -29.41 -3.93 -29.43
N GLN A 152 -29.90 -2.95 -30.21
CA GLN A 152 -31.32 -2.56 -30.19
C GLN A 152 -32.23 -3.68 -30.68
N TYR A 153 -31.81 -4.44 -31.70
CA TYR A 153 -32.55 -5.57 -32.21
C TYR A 153 -32.59 -6.73 -31.20
N ASP A 154 -31.44 -7.06 -30.61
CA ASP A 154 -31.31 -8.16 -29.64
C ASP A 154 -32.12 -7.88 -28.36
N SER A 155 -32.06 -6.65 -27.84
CA SER A 155 -32.90 -6.22 -26.70
C SER A 155 -34.39 -6.09 -27.05
N GLY A 156 -34.71 -5.84 -28.31
CA GLY A 156 -36.08 -5.70 -28.81
C GLY A 156 -36.90 -6.99 -28.84
N PHE A 157 -36.29 -8.15 -28.58
CA PHE A 157 -37.02 -9.42 -28.49
C PHE A 157 -37.60 -9.70 -27.10
N ASP A 158 -37.10 -9.03 -26.06
CA ASP A 158 -37.59 -9.21 -24.70
C ASP A 158 -38.75 -8.25 -24.42
N LEU A 159 -39.98 -8.76 -24.58
CA LEU A 159 -41.20 -7.99 -24.33
C LEU A 159 -41.28 -7.46 -22.89
N ALA A 160 -40.76 -8.20 -21.90
CA ALA A 160 -40.79 -7.76 -20.51
C ALA A 160 -39.86 -6.57 -20.31
N LEU A 161 -38.65 -6.64 -20.88
CA LEU A 161 -37.69 -5.53 -20.88
C LEU A 161 -38.25 -4.28 -21.58
N ILE A 162 -38.96 -4.45 -22.70
CA ILE A 162 -39.60 -3.34 -23.41
C ILE A 162 -40.69 -2.70 -22.57
N ILE A 163 -41.57 -3.49 -21.94
CA ILE A 163 -42.65 -2.97 -21.10
C ILE A 163 -42.10 -2.22 -19.89
N ASP A 164 -41.06 -2.76 -19.23
CA ASP A 164 -40.40 -2.11 -18.10
C ASP A 164 -39.71 -0.81 -18.51
N GLY A 165 -38.96 -0.83 -19.62
CA GLY A 165 -38.36 0.35 -20.21
C GLY A 165 -39.40 1.45 -20.50
N LEU A 166 -40.51 1.11 -21.15
CA LEU A 166 -41.57 2.08 -21.46
C LEU A 166 -42.26 2.64 -20.20
N ARG A 167 -42.37 1.85 -19.12
CA ARG A 167 -42.97 2.30 -17.86
C ARG A 167 -42.04 3.18 -17.03
N THR A 168 -40.73 2.99 -17.18
CA THR A 168 -39.69 3.72 -16.44
C THR A 168 -39.20 4.97 -17.18
N MET A 169 -39.46 5.08 -18.49
CA MET A 169 -39.13 6.28 -19.25
C MET A 169 -40.01 7.46 -18.80
N ASP A 170 -39.35 8.49 -18.24
CA ASP A 170 -39.99 9.78 -18.00
C ASP A 170 -40.35 10.43 -19.36
N GLY A 171 -41.64 10.73 -19.54
CA GLY A 171 -42.10 11.52 -20.66
C GLY A 171 -41.72 12.98 -20.44
N CYS A 172 -41.03 13.58 -21.41
CA CYS A 172 -40.73 15.01 -21.43
C CYS A 172 -42.00 15.87 -21.49
#